data_AF-A0A0G0L5R2-F1
#
_entry.id   AF-A0A0G0L5R2-F1
#
_cell.length_a   1.000
_cell.length_b   1.000
_cell.length_c   1.000
_cell.angle_alpha   90.00
_cell.angle_beta   90.00
_cell.angle_gamma   90.00
#
_symmetry.space_group_name_H-M   'P 1'
#
loop_
_entity.id
_entity.type
_entity.pdbx_description
1 polymer ?
#
loop_
_entity_poly.entity_id
_entity_poly.type
_entity_poly.pdbx_seq_one_letter_code
_entity_poly.pdbx_strand_id
1 'polypeptide(L)'
;MINDPGLVRILNLNEPGDGRYIYLDSAVPSVSVSIYSIDAKPYDERVKLWMGDIMHSTVNKEIGEIFEGDINYGKTELLTNENLEEIYKLVKSTSKSDVYIIFTGSYAEKPSSVGLVIQRDAIFIFNDAIELLSERGYVKDLLEKTTIMHEWGHLLGLEHINYSNCIMNEMAEVYDNPPVGKNLPIKYCWEELNIIRN
;
A
#
# COMPACT_ATOMS: atom_id res chain seq x y z
N MET A 1 -23.73 -4.44 -8.86
CA MET A 1 -22.72 -3.76 -8.04
C MET A 1 -23.37 -3.39 -6.73
N ILE A 2 -22.79 -3.84 -5.62
CA ILE A 2 -23.33 -3.59 -4.27
C ILE A 2 -22.67 -2.30 -3.78
N ASN A 3 -23.46 -1.23 -3.63
CA ASN A 3 -22.98 0.11 -3.27
C ASN A 3 -23.20 0.42 -1.77
N ASP A 4 -23.07 -0.59 -0.89
CA ASP A 4 -23.40 -0.44 0.53
C ASP A 4 -22.25 -0.95 1.42
N PRO A 5 -21.56 -0.06 2.17
CA PRO A 5 -20.52 -0.42 3.13
C PRO A 5 -20.99 -1.42 4.20
N GLY A 6 -22.28 -1.41 4.54
CA GLY A 6 -22.92 -2.38 5.43
C GLY A 6 -22.93 -3.79 4.83
N LEU A 7 -23.16 -3.92 3.52
CA LEU A 7 -23.12 -5.22 2.83
C LEU A 7 -21.70 -5.78 2.70
N VAL A 8 -20.67 -4.96 2.53
CA VAL A 8 -19.26 -5.40 2.55
C VAL A 8 -18.90 -6.01 3.91
N ARG A 9 -19.38 -5.38 4.99
CA ARG A 9 -19.23 -5.90 6.36
C ARG A 9 -20.05 -7.18 6.61
N ILE A 10 -21.25 -7.29 6.05
CA ILE A 10 -22.14 -8.46 6.22
C ILE A 10 -21.68 -9.66 5.39
N LEU A 11 -21.16 -9.42 4.17
CA LEU A 11 -20.69 -10.46 3.24
C LEU A 11 -19.24 -10.89 3.49
N ASN A 12 -18.54 -10.25 4.44
CA ASN A 12 -17.15 -10.51 4.78
C ASN A 12 -16.21 -10.49 3.56
N LEU A 13 -16.48 -9.57 2.63
CA LEU A 13 -15.65 -9.30 1.47
C LEU A 13 -14.30 -8.76 1.94
N ASN A 14 -13.21 -9.45 1.61
CA ASN A 14 -11.89 -9.23 2.18
C ASN A 14 -10.77 -9.20 1.13
N GLU A 15 -11.15 -9.19 -0.14
CA GLU A 15 -10.22 -9.14 -1.26
C GLU A 15 -9.66 -7.72 -1.44
N PRO A 16 -8.47 -7.56 -2.03
CA PRO A 16 -7.97 -6.27 -2.49
C PRO A 16 -9.06 -5.50 -3.26
N GLY A 17 -9.25 -4.21 -2.94
CA GLY A 17 -10.29 -3.37 -3.56
C GLY A 17 -11.63 -3.35 -2.85
N ASP A 18 -11.95 -4.32 -1.99
CA ASP A 18 -13.21 -4.32 -1.21
C ASP A 18 -13.26 -3.18 -0.18
N GLY A 19 -12.11 -2.67 0.25
CA GLY A 19 -12.00 -1.53 1.15
C GLY A 19 -12.53 -0.22 0.55
N ARG A 20 -12.60 -0.11 -0.78
CA ARG A 20 -13.02 1.12 -1.49
C ARG A 20 -14.36 1.68 -1.04
N TYR A 21 -15.30 0.82 -0.65
CA TYR A 21 -16.63 1.25 -0.19
C TYR A 21 -16.56 2.00 1.14
N ILE A 22 -15.54 1.73 1.97
CA ILE A 22 -15.26 2.50 3.19
C ILE A 22 -14.53 3.78 2.82
N TYR A 23 -13.52 3.68 1.94
CA TYR A 23 -12.67 4.81 1.57
C TYR A 23 -13.39 5.90 0.77
N LEU A 24 -14.39 5.54 -0.03
CA LEU A 24 -15.18 6.48 -0.84
C LEU A 24 -16.49 6.94 -0.18
N ASP A 25 -16.87 6.34 0.95
CA ASP A 25 -18.11 6.73 1.64
C ASP A 25 -18.00 8.15 2.23
N SER A 26 -18.80 9.07 1.70
CA SER A 26 -18.88 10.46 2.16
C SER A 26 -19.32 10.62 3.63
N ALA A 27 -19.98 9.61 4.22
CA ALA A 27 -20.37 9.63 5.63
C ALA A 27 -19.19 9.37 6.58
N VAL A 28 -18.05 8.89 6.07
CA VAL A 28 -16.82 8.64 6.83
C VAL A 28 -15.81 9.72 6.46
N PRO A 29 -15.71 10.83 7.23
CA PRO A 29 -14.94 12.01 6.83
C PRO A 29 -13.42 11.82 6.92
N SER A 30 -12.96 10.80 7.65
CA SER A 30 -11.55 10.55 7.91
C SER A 30 -11.22 9.07 7.87
N VAL A 31 -10.00 8.74 7.48
CA VAL A 31 -9.47 7.36 7.47
C VAL A 31 -8.36 7.27 8.53
N SER A 32 -8.41 6.25 9.37
CA SER A 32 -7.33 5.95 10.33
C SER A 32 -6.26 5.07 9.69
N VAL A 33 -4.98 5.35 9.98
CA VAL A 33 -3.84 4.66 9.36
C VAL A 33 -2.92 4.10 10.44
N SER A 34 -2.53 2.84 10.27
CA SER A 34 -1.52 2.19 11.08
C SER A 34 -0.25 1.97 10.25
N ILE A 35 0.91 2.39 10.76
CA ILE A 35 2.22 2.18 10.13
C ILE A 35 3.05 1.29 11.03
N TYR A 36 3.43 0.12 10.55
CA TYR A 36 4.17 -0.87 11.33
C TYR A 36 5.48 -1.24 10.66
N SER A 37 6.53 -1.28 11.47
CA SER A 37 7.80 -1.91 11.13
C SER A 37 7.79 -3.35 11.67
N ILE A 38 8.13 -4.30 10.82
CA ILE A 38 8.34 -5.70 11.21
C ILE A 38 9.84 -5.94 11.29
N ASP A 39 10.32 -6.51 12.39
CA ASP A 39 11.74 -6.82 12.61
C ASP A 39 12.66 -5.60 12.37
N ALA A 40 12.25 -4.42 12.87
CA ALA A 40 12.96 -3.15 12.76
C ALA A 40 13.27 -2.71 11.30
N LYS A 41 12.42 -3.09 10.34
CA LYS A 41 12.56 -2.67 8.94
C LYS A 41 12.24 -1.16 8.81
N PRO A 42 13.21 -0.32 8.41
CA PRO A 42 13.09 1.12 8.48
C PRO A 42 12.17 1.68 7.39
N TYR A 43 11.47 2.77 7.65
CA TYR A 43 10.69 3.50 6.65
C TYR A 43 10.93 5.00 6.77
N ASP A 44 10.64 5.75 5.71
CA ASP A 44 10.81 7.21 5.73
C ASP A 44 9.79 7.88 6.67
N GLU A 45 10.26 8.79 7.51
CA GLU A 45 9.41 9.52 8.47
C GLU A 45 8.26 10.30 7.79
N ARG A 46 8.40 10.63 6.50
CA ARG A 46 7.42 11.36 5.71
C ARG A 46 6.27 10.50 5.19
N VAL A 47 6.28 9.19 5.40
CA VAL A 47 5.15 8.30 5.02
C VAL A 47 3.81 8.85 5.50
N LYS A 48 3.76 9.41 6.71
CA LYS A 48 2.55 10.04 7.27
C LYS A 48 2.03 11.21 6.44
N LEU A 49 2.94 12.07 5.99
CA LEU A 49 2.63 13.22 5.14
C LEU A 49 2.15 12.75 3.77
N TRP A 50 2.85 11.77 3.18
CA TRP A 50 2.47 11.20 1.89
C TRP A 50 1.08 10.58 1.94
N MET A 51 0.76 9.83 3.00
CA MET A 51 -0.58 9.27 3.14
C MET A 51 -1.66 10.35 3.23
N GLY A 52 -1.40 11.47 3.91
CA GLY A 52 -2.31 12.61 3.92
C GLY A 52 -2.58 13.14 2.51
N ASP A 53 -1.50 13.39 1.75
CA ASP A 53 -1.60 13.85 0.35
C ASP A 53 -2.32 12.84 -0.55
N ILE A 54 -2.04 11.55 -0.38
CA ILE A 54 -2.65 10.44 -1.14
C ILE A 54 -4.14 10.36 -0.86
N MET A 55 -4.56 10.37 0.41
CA MET A 55 -5.96 10.33 0.83
C MET A 55 -6.73 11.54 0.31
N HIS A 56 -6.15 12.74 0.45
CA HIS A 56 -6.77 13.97 -0.02
C HIS A 56 -6.94 13.97 -1.55
N SER A 57 -5.90 13.59 -2.30
CA SER A 57 -5.92 13.63 -3.77
C SER A 57 -6.78 12.54 -4.43
N THR A 58 -6.95 11.38 -3.79
CA THR A 58 -7.70 10.24 -4.35
C THR A 58 -9.15 10.20 -3.92
N VAL A 59 -9.40 10.28 -2.61
CA VAL A 59 -10.72 10.07 -2.01
C VAL A 59 -11.27 11.31 -1.30
N ASN A 60 -10.52 12.43 -1.31
CA ASN A 60 -10.91 13.69 -0.69
C ASN A 60 -11.24 13.54 0.81
N LYS A 61 -10.40 12.79 1.53
CA LYS A 61 -10.49 12.59 2.99
C LYS A 61 -9.21 12.98 3.68
N GLU A 62 -9.35 13.40 4.92
CA GLU A 62 -8.22 13.64 5.82
C GLU A 62 -7.84 12.35 6.56
N ILE A 63 -6.60 12.28 7.03
CA ILE A 63 -6.21 11.24 7.99
C ILE A 63 -6.69 11.67 9.37
N GLY A 64 -7.41 10.78 10.04
CA GLY A 64 -7.86 10.98 11.42
C GLY A 64 -6.73 10.71 12.41
N GLU A 65 -6.59 9.43 12.77
CA GLU A 65 -5.55 8.95 13.69
C GLU A 65 -4.44 8.21 12.93
N ILE A 66 -3.20 8.40 13.37
CA ILE A 66 -2.04 7.63 12.90
C ILE A 66 -1.49 6.85 14.10
N PHE A 67 -1.40 5.54 13.94
CA PHE A 67 -0.76 4.65 14.90
C PHE A 67 0.56 4.15 14.33
N GLU A 68 1.59 4.11 15.16
CA GLU A 68 2.90 3.58 14.78
C GLU A 68 3.30 2.48 15.74
N GLY A 69 3.92 1.44 15.21
CA GLY A 69 4.40 0.33 16.01
C GLY A 69 5.57 -0.40 15.37
N ASP A 70 6.26 -1.16 16.21
CA ASP A 70 7.26 -2.13 15.79
C ASP A 70 6.87 -3.51 16.33
N ILE A 71 6.95 -4.53 15.50
CA ILE A 71 6.67 -5.92 15.86
C ILE A 71 7.88 -6.76 15.51
N ASN A 72 8.40 -7.47 16.51
CA ASN A 72 9.39 -8.52 16.29
C ASN A 72 8.65 -9.82 15.93
N TYR A 73 8.73 -10.22 14.67
CA TYR A 73 8.19 -11.46 14.14
C TYR A 73 9.25 -12.58 14.13
N GLY A 74 10.53 -12.22 14.02
CA GLY A 74 11.66 -13.12 14.21
C GLY A 74 11.95 -14.02 13.01
N LYS A 75 11.47 -13.67 11.81
CA LYS A 75 11.82 -14.38 10.57
C LYS A 75 12.68 -13.51 9.67
N THR A 76 13.86 -14.02 9.35
CA THR A 76 14.83 -13.35 8.47
C THR A 76 14.86 -13.93 7.05
N GLU A 77 14.03 -14.93 6.77
CA GLU A 77 13.91 -15.56 5.45
C GLU A 77 12.88 -14.84 4.57
N LEU A 78 12.81 -15.21 3.29
CA LEU A 78 11.78 -14.73 2.37
C LEU A 78 10.39 -15.08 2.91
N LEU A 79 9.49 -14.10 2.94
CA LEU A 79 8.16 -14.22 3.52
C LEU A 79 7.18 -14.82 2.51
N THR A 80 6.47 -15.88 2.90
CA THR A 80 5.37 -16.45 2.10
C THR A 80 4.05 -15.71 2.36
N ASN A 81 3.02 -15.96 1.55
CA ASN A 81 1.67 -15.45 1.80
C ASN A 81 1.17 -15.80 3.21
N GLU A 82 1.43 -17.01 3.72
CA GLU A 82 1.07 -17.38 5.08
C GLU A 82 1.78 -16.51 6.13
N ASN A 83 3.02 -16.09 5.88
CA ASN A 83 3.74 -15.21 6.81
C ASN A 83 3.17 -13.80 6.80
N LEU A 84 2.82 -13.28 5.63
CA LEU A 84 2.17 -11.98 5.51
C LEU A 84 0.80 -11.97 6.21
N GLU A 85 0.02 -13.05 6.09
CA GLU A 85 -1.24 -13.23 6.82
C GLU A 85 -1.06 -13.25 8.34
N GLU A 86 -0.03 -13.92 8.84
CA GLU A 86 0.31 -13.94 10.26
C GLU A 86 0.70 -12.55 10.76
N ILE A 87 1.57 -11.85 10.03
CA ILE A 87 2.00 -10.48 10.32
C ILE A 87 0.78 -9.55 10.35
N TYR A 88 -0.10 -9.62 9.36
CA TYR A 88 -1.32 -8.82 9.30
C TYR A 88 -2.20 -9.04 10.54
N LYS A 89 -2.41 -10.29 10.94
CA LYS A 89 -3.19 -10.61 12.15
C LYS A 89 -2.55 -10.06 13.42
N LEU A 90 -1.22 -10.10 13.53
CA LEU A 90 -0.48 -9.51 14.65
C LEU A 90 -0.69 -7.99 14.69
N VAL A 91 -0.45 -7.29 13.59
CA VAL A 91 -0.65 -5.82 13.48
C VAL A 91 -2.10 -5.41 13.77
N LYS A 92 -3.07 -6.16 13.28
CA LYS A 92 -4.49 -5.91 13.52
C LYS A 92 -4.90 -6.16 14.98
N SER A 93 -4.16 -7.00 15.70
CA SER A 93 -4.40 -7.23 17.12
C SER A 93 -3.87 -6.11 18.00
N THR A 94 -2.88 -5.33 17.54
CA THR A 94 -2.27 -4.23 18.29
C THR A 94 -2.98 -2.89 18.07
N SER A 95 -3.58 -2.69 16.89
CA SER A 95 -4.31 -1.46 16.56
C SER A 95 -5.51 -1.73 15.67
N LYS A 96 -6.52 -0.87 15.78
CA LYS A 96 -7.69 -0.89 14.90
C LYS A 96 -7.67 0.34 14.02
N SER A 97 -7.24 0.15 12.77
CA SER A 97 -7.20 1.18 11.73
C SER A 97 -7.96 0.74 10.49
N ASP A 98 -8.30 1.71 9.64
CA ASP A 98 -8.97 1.49 8.35
C ASP A 98 -7.98 1.07 7.26
N VAL A 99 -6.70 1.42 7.42
CA VAL A 99 -5.59 1.04 6.53
C VAL A 99 -4.36 0.69 7.37
N TYR A 100 -3.66 -0.36 6.98
CA TYR A 100 -2.39 -0.79 7.55
C TYR A 100 -1.30 -0.69 6.49
N ILE A 101 -0.18 -0.05 6.83
CA ILE A 101 1.03 0.01 6.02
C ILE A 101 2.10 -0.73 6.80
N ILE A 102 2.57 -1.85 6.25
CA ILE A 102 3.42 -2.79 6.96
C ILE A 102 4.75 -2.92 6.21
N PHE A 103 5.80 -2.38 6.80
CA PHE A 103 7.16 -2.47 6.30
C PHE A 103 7.80 -3.77 6.79
N THR A 104 8.24 -4.61 5.86
CA THR A 104 8.77 -5.95 6.18
C THR A 104 9.89 -6.37 5.21
N GLY A 105 10.42 -7.59 5.36
CA GLY A 105 11.46 -8.16 4.51
C GLY A 105 10.97 -8.56 3.10
N SER A 106 11.79 -9.26 2.33
CA SER A 106 11.42 -9.69 0.96
C SER A 106 10.30 -10.74 0.89
N TYR A 107 9.55 -10.73 -0.22
CA TYR A 107 8.51 -11.69 -0.53
C TYR A 107 9.03 -12.92 -1.29
N ALA A 108 8.59 -14.13 -0.91
CA ALA A 108 9.13 -15.37 -1.44
C ALA A 108 8.75 -15.67 -2.89
N GLU A 109 7.50 -15.40 -3.28
CA GLU A 109 7.04 -15.73 -4.64
C GLU A 109 7.61 -14.76 -5.68
N LYS A 110 7.89 -13.52 -5.26
CA LYS A 110 8.47 -12.48 -6.11
C LYS A 110 9.41 -11.58 -5.30
N PRO A 111 10.67 -12.00 -5.08
CA PRO A 111 11.63 -11.27 -4.23
C PRO A 111 12.00 -9.87 -4.72
N SER A 112 11.76 -9.59 -6.00
CA SER A 112 11.95 -8.27 -6.61
C SER A 112 10.76 -7.32 -6.44
N SER A 113 9.63 -7.80 -5.91
CA SER A 113 8.47 -6.95 -5.63
C SER A 113 8.80 -5.97 -4.52
N VAL A 114 8.38 -4.73 -4.68
CA VAL A 114 8.56 -3.67 -3.66
C VAL A 114 7.32 -3.48 -2.79
N GLY A 115 6.15 -3.92 -3.26
CA GLY A 115 4.89 -3.85 -2.54
C GLY A 115 3.98 -5.04 -2.86
N LEU A 116 2.93 -5.19 -2.05
CA LEU A 116 1.83 -6.12 -2.28
C LEU A 116 0.60 -5.76 -1.43
N VAL A 117 -0.59 -5.98 -1.98
CA VAL A 117 -1.85 -6.04 -1.24
C VAL A 117 -2.39 -7.47 -1.24
N ILE A 118 -2.58 -8.06 -0.06
CA ILE A 118 -3.24 -9.38 0.09
C ILE A 118 -4.56 -9.30 0.88
N GLN A 119 -4.83 -8.16 1.52
CA GLN A 119 -6.03 -7.90 2.30
C GLN A 119 -6.66 -6.59 1.82
N ARG A 120 -7.98 -6.47 1.97
CA ARG A 120 -8.73 -5.26 1.60
C ARG A 120 -8.29 -3.94 2.27
N ASP A 121 -7.45 -4.00 3.30
CA ASP A 121 -7.02 -2.87 4.11
C ASP A 121 -5.52 -2.87 4.46
N ALA A 122 -4.70 -3.74 3.85
CA ALA A 122 -3.27 -3.83 4.16
C ALA A 122 -2.38 -3.69 2.94
N ILE A 123 -1.42 -2.77 3.05
CA ILE A 123 -0.32 -2.56 2.12
C ILE A 123 0.95 -3.12 2.76
N PHE A 124 1.56 -4.10 2.13
CA PHE A 124 2.90 -4.56 2.49
C PHE A 124 3.94 -3.82 1.65
N ILE A 125 5.00 -3.34 2.30
CA ILE A 125 6.16 -2.71 1.66
C ILE A 125 7.38 -3.56 1.97
N PHE A 126 8.06 -4.04 0.93
CA PHE A 126 9.21 -4.94 1.05
C PHE A 126 10.52 -4.15 1.00
N ASN A 127 11.03 -3.83 2.19
CA ASN A 127 12.18 -2.94 2.36
C ASN A 127 13.46 -3.46 1.72
N ASP A 128 13.70 -4.76 1.77
CA ASP A 128 14.90 -5.37 1.22
C ASP A 128 14.99 -5.18 -0.31
N ALA A 129 13.83 -5.22 -1.01
CA ALA A 129 13.76 -4.95 -2.44
C ALA A 129 13.98 -3.46 -2.75
N ILE A 130 13.40 -2.56 -1.94
CA ILE A 130 13.59 -1.10 -2.08
C ILE A 130 15.06 -0.72 -1.84
N GLU A 131 15.72 -1.31 -0.85
CA GLU A 131 17.13 -1.07 -0.55
C GLU A 131 18.03 -1.51 -1.71
N LEU A 132 17.80 -2.72 -2.23
CA LEU A 132 18.53 -3.22 -3.41
C LEU A 132 18.38 -2.30 -4.63
N LEU A 133 17.21 -1.71 -4.84
CA LEU A 133 16.98 -0.76 -5.93
C LEU A 133 17.61 0.61 -5.66
N SER A 134 17.62 1.04 -4.41
CA SER A 134 18.25 2.30 -4.00
C SER A 134 19.76 2.27 -4.24
N GLU A 135 20.41 1.14 -3.94
CA GLU A 135 21.83 0.91 -4.28
C GLU A 135 22.12 1.01 -5.78
N ARG A 136 21.11 0.77 -6.64
CA ARG A 136 21.19 0.87 -8.10
C ARG A 136 20.90 2.27 -8.64
N GLY A 137 20.78 3.28 -7.76
CA GLY A 137 20.68 4.69 -8.13
C GLY A 137 19.27 5.28 -8.08
N TYR A 138 18.28 4.55 -7.56
CA TYR A 138 16.96 5.12 -7.25
C TYR A 138 16.97 5.84 -5.90
N VAL A 139 16.09 6.83 -5.76
CA VAL A 139 15.91 7.52 -4.47
C VAL A 139 14.95 6.70 -3.62
N LYS A 140 15.40 6.24 -2.44
CA LYS A 140 14.66 5.33 -1.55
C LYS A 140 13.26 5.87 -1.21
N ASP A 141 13.19 7.14 -0.83
CA ASP A 141 11.93 7.79 -0.46
C ASP A 141 10.92 7.86 -1.61
N LEU A 142 11.41 8.09 -2.83
CA LEU A 142 10.61 8.11 -4.04
C LEU A 142 10.04 6.73 -4.36
N LEU A 143 10.84 5.67 -4.16
CA LEU A 143 10.38 4.28 -4.32
C LEU A 143 9.29 3.97 -3.30
N GLU A 144 9.54 4.20 -2.01
CA GLU A 144 8.56 3.96 -0.95
C GLU A 144 7.25 4.70 -1.23
N LYS A 145 7.32 6.00 -1.55
CA LYS A 145 6.13 6.79 -1.88
C LYS A 145 5.37 6.21 -3.08
N THR A 146 6.07 5.90 -4.16
CA THR A 146 5.43 5.40 -5.39
C THR A 146 4.80 4.04 -5.16
N THR A 147 5.46 3.15 -4.42
CA THR A 147 4.92 1.85 -4.03
C THR A 147 3.66 2.00 -3.19
N ILE A 148 3.69 2.84 -2.14
CA ILE A 148 2.49 3.10 -1.31
C ILE A 148 1.33 3.61 -2.17
N MET A 149 1.60 4.52 -3.12
CA MET A 149 0.58 5.00 -4.06
C MET A 149 0.05 3.87 -4.96
N HIS A 150 0.92 2.99 -5.47
CA HIS A 150 0.49 1.87 -6.30
C HIS A 150 -0.45 0.92 -5.55
N GLU A 151 -0.01 0.46 -4.38
CA GLU A 151 -0.79 -0.46 -3.54
C GLU A 151 -2.08 0.18 -3.01
N TRP A 152 -2.06 1.48 -2.70
CA TRP A 152 -3.30 2.23 -2.39
C TRP A 152 -4.29 2.22 -3.56
N GLY A 153 -3.81 2.30 -4.79
CA GLY A 153 -4.66 2.17 -5.97
C GLY A 153 -5.34 0.82 -6.04
N HIS A 154 -4.63 -0.28 -5.75
CA HIS A 154 -5.24 -1.61 -5.64
C HIS A 154 -6.30 -1.70 -4.53
N LEU A 155 -6.06 -1.06 -3.37
CA LEU A 155 -7.08 -0.95 -2.31
C LEU A 155 -8.33 -0.17 -2.73
N LEU A 156 -8.20 0.74 -3.69
CA LEU A 156 -9.33 1.45 -4.31
C LEU A 156 -9.99 0.66 -5.45
N GLY A 157 -9.46 -0.52 -5.79
CA GLY A 157 -9.96 -1.38 -6.87
C GLY A 157 -9.46 -0.97 -8.26
N LEU A 158 -8.32 -0.28 -8.33
CA LEU A 158 -7.65 -0.03 -9.60
C LEU A 158 -6.88 -1.27 -10.05
N GLU A 159 -7.06 -1.62 -11.32
CA GLU A 159 -6.24 -2.57 -12.05
C GLU A 159 -5.04 -1.87 -12.69
N HIS A 160 -4.04 -2.64 -13.12
CA HIS A 160 -2.91 -2.07 -13.86
C HIS A 160 -3.35 -1.39 -15.15
N ILE A 161 -2.72 -0.25 -15.46
CA ILE A 161 -2.94 0.48 -16.71
C ILE A 161 -1.64 0.67 -17.48
N ASN A 162 -1.74 0.55 -18.80
CA ASN A 162 -0.58 0.61 -19.69
C ASN A 162 -0.20 2.05 -20.09
N TYR A 163 -0.05 2.92 -19.10
CA TYR A 163 0.41 4.30 -19.27
C TYR A 163 1.62 4.57 -18.37
N SER A 164 2.79 4.80 -18.97
CA SER A 164 4.07 4.90 -18.25
C SER A 164 4.18 6.07 -17.26
N ASN A 165 3.27 7.04 -17.34
CA ASN A 165 3.23 8.23 -16.48
C ASN A 165 2.19 8.14 -15.37
N CYS A 166 1.54 6.99 -15.22
CA CYS A 166 0.50 6.73 -14.25
C CYS A 166 1.02 5.81 -13.13
N ILE A 167 0.46 5.93 -11.94
CA ILE A 167 0.90 5.19 -10.75
C ILE A 167 0.70 3.68 -10.92
N MET A 168 -0.46 3.27 -11.45
CA MET A 168 -0.90 1.89 -11.68
C MET A 168 -0.23 1.23 -12.89
N ASN A 169 0.90 1.76 -13.35
CA ASN A 169 1.70 1.08 -14.36
C ASN A 169 2.48 -0.08 -13.72
N GLU A 170 2.49 -1.26 -14.36
CA GLU A 170 3.18 -2.47 -13.85
C GLU A 170 4.68 -2.23 -13.58
N MET A 171 5.32 -1.28 -14.29
CA MET A 171 6.71 -0.90 -14.02
C MET A 171 6.94 -0.35 -12.60
N ALA A 172 5.88 0.05 -11.89
CA ALA A 172 5.96 0.52 -10.51
C ALA A 172 6.03 -0.63 -9.48
N GLU A 173 5.58 -1.85 -9.84
CA GLU A 173 5.60 -3.04 -8.96
C GLU A 173 6.83 -3.93 -9.16
N VAL A 174 7.31 -4.04 -10.40
CA VAL A 174 8.27 -5.08 -10.81
C VAL A 174 9.54 -4.49 -11.40
N TYR A 175 10.65 -4.64 -10.70
CA TYR A 175 11.95 -4.14 -11.14
C TYR A 175 12.94 -5.26 -11.48
N ASP A 176 12.45 -6.41 -12.01
CA ASP A 176 13.33 -7.45 -12.56
C ASP A 176 14.28 -6.88 -13.63
N ASN A 177 13.79 -5.91 -14.39
CA ASN A 177 14.58 -5.04 -15.26
C ASN A 177 14.32 -3.58 -14.86
N PRO A 178 15.00 -3.04 -13.83
CA PRO A 178 14.75 -1.71 -13.36
C PRO A 178 14.99 -0.74 -14.52
N PRO A 179 14.06 0.17 -14.83
CA PRO A 179 14.29 1.16 -15.85
C PRO A 179 15.22 2.25 -15.30
N VAL A 180 16.49 1.92 -15.08
CA VAL A 180 17.49 2.81 -14.48
C VAL A 180 17.46 4.14 -15.24
N GLY A 181 17.16 5.24 -14.55
CA GLY A 181 17.05 6.57 -15.14
C GLY A 181 15.67 6.96 -15.72
N LYS A 182 14.62 6.16 -15.55
CA LYS A 182 13.24 6.61 -15.81
C LYS A 182 12.64 7.29 -14.57
N ASN A 183 11.90 8.37 -14.82
CA ASN A 183 11.15 9.06 -13.78
C ASN A 183 9.99 8.19 -13.30
N LEU A 184 9.95 7.91 -11.99
CA LEU A 184 8.81 7.27 -11.37
C LEU A 184 7.62 8.25 -11.30
N PRO A 185 6.38 7.77 -11.55
CA PRO A 185 5.18 8.58 -11.38
C PRO A 185 5.00 8.92 -9.90
N ILE A 186 4.64 10.17 -9.60
CA ILE A 186 4.44 10.67 -8.23
C ILE A 186 3.05 11.27 -7.99
N LYS A 187 2.13 11.02 -8.92
CA LYS A 187 0.75 11.49 -8.89
C LYS A 187 -0.13 10.55 -9.70
N TYR A 188 -1.36 10.35 -9.26
CA TYR A 188 -2.35 9.66 -10.08
C TYR A 188 -2.66 10.49 -11.33
N CYS A 189 -2.76 9.81 -12.48
CA CYS A 189 -3.16 10.41 -13.73
C CYS A 189 -4.68 10.55 -13.83
N TRP A 190 -5.16 11.24 -14.87
CA TRP A 190 -6.59 11.52 -15.01
C TRP A 190 -7.40 10.22 -15.18
N GLU A 191 -6.85 9.24 -15.90
CA GLU A 191 -7.45 7.94 -16.15
C GLU A 191 -7.73 7.20 -14.83
N GLU A 192 -6.77 7.18 -13.91
CA GLU A 192 -6.88 6.53 -12.60
C GLU A 192 -7.92 7.23 -11.71
N LEU A 193 -7.83 8.57 -11.62
CA LEU A 193 -8.76 9.36 -10.83
C LEU A 193 -10.19 9.27 -11.37
N ASN A 194 -10.35 9.13 -12.69
CA ASN A 194 -11.66 8.94 -13.30
C ASN A 194 -12.23 7.55 -12.98
N ILE A 195 -11.40 6.51 -12.87
CA ILE A 195 -11.86 5.17 -12.44
C ILE A 195 -12.24 5.18 -10.96
N ILE A 196 -11.44 5.80 -10.09
CA ILE A 196 -11.74 5.87 -8.64
C ILE A 196 -13.11 6.54 -8.37
N ARG A 197 -13.48 7.53 -9.17
CA ARG A 197 -14.67 8.37 -8.96
C ARG A 197 -15.97 7.82 -9.56
N ASN A 198 -15.90 6.80 -10.41
CA ASN A 198 -17.04 6.23 -11.13
C ASN A 198 -17.36 4.80 -10.68
#